data_AF-A0A4R4RQD0-F1
#
_entry.id   AF-A0A4R4RQD0-F1
#
_cell.length_a   1.000
_cell.length_b   1.000
_cell.length_c   1.000
_cell.angle_alpha   90.00
_cell.angle_beta   90.00
_cell.angle_gamma   90.00
#
_symmetry.space_group_name_H-M   'P 1'
#
loop_
_entity.id
_entity.type
_entity.pdbx_description
1 polymer ?
#
loop_
_entity_poly.entity_id
_entity_poly.type
_entity_poly.pdbx_seq_one_letter_code
_entity_poly.pdbx_strand_id
1 'polypeptide(L)'
;MRAITCPPNALRAAAVGPRPVPGLIPVGDAACVTDPLYGRGMSLALTHAFAVADLVTRHCAPDPAQAHAARRLARELFLPWYRQAVVDGADRVAHWRAALHPGRPAPAERAGTLRAVGRAAAHDAVLWRGVMRVLMGLRELAEVCADDQFARRLAATAVPDRPAGGPTRADLLAAIGID
;
A
#
# COMPACT_ATOMS: atom_id res chain seq x y z
N MET A 1 24.23 -6.74 -13.88
CA MET A 1 23.41 -6.05 -12.87
C MET A 1 22.25 -6.97 -12.48
N ARG A 2 22.24 -7.56 -11.28
CA ARG A 2 21.04 -8.26 -10.79
C ARG A 2 20.06 -7.19 -10.34
N ALA A 3 18.87 -7.16 -10.93
CA ALA A 3 17.80 -6.33 -10.40
C ALA A 3 17.58 -6.69 -8.93
N ILE A 4 17.55 -5.70 -8.04
CA ILE A 4 17.10 -5.90 -6.67
C ILE A 4 15.65 -6.37 -6.77
N THR A 5 15.43 -7.67 -6.57
CA THR A 5 14.08 -8.23 -6.49
C THR A 5 13.55 -7.88 -5.12
N CYS A 6 12.61 -6.93 -5.04
CA CYS A 6 11.84 -6.77 -3.81
C CYS A 6 11.02 -8.04 -3.58
N PRO A 7 11.02 -8.62 -2.37
CA PRO A 7 10.14 -9.72 -2.06
C PRO A 7 8.68 -9.29 -2.30
N PRO A 8 7.83 -10.19 -2.82
CA PRO A 8 6.43 -9.86 -3.06
C PRO A 8 5.73 -9.56 -1.73
N ASN A 9 4.66 -8.76 -1.80
CA ASN A 9 3.72 -8.60 -0.69
C ASN A 9 3.37 -9.98 -0.10
N ALA A 10 3.52 -10.13 1.21
CA ALA A 10 3.23 -11.39 1.88
C ALA A 10 2.63 -11.15 3.27
N LEU A 11 1.50 -11.79 3.55
CA LEU A 11 0.93 -11.90 4.89
C LEU A 11 1.10 -13.35 5.36
N ARG A 12 1.91 -13.58 6.39
CA ARG A 12 2.35 -14.92 6.76
C ARG A 12 1.26 -15.67 7.53
N ALA A 13 1.00 -16.91 7.14
CA ALA A 13 0.05 -17.78 7.82
C ALA A 13 0.40 -18.03 9.30
N ALA A 14 1.70 -18.02 9.64
CA ALA A 14 2.13 -18.08 11.03
C ALA A 14 1.60 -16.91 11.89
N ALA A 15 1.32 -15.76 11.28
CA ALA A 15 0.78 -14.58 11.96
C ALA A 15 -0.75 -14.49 11.92
N VAL A 16 -1.40 -14.93 10.83
CA VAL A 16 -2.85 -14.71 10.63
C VAL A 16 -3.68 -15.97 10.40
N GLY A 17 -3.04 -17.13 10.32
CA GLY A 17 -3.67 -18.42 10.03
C GLY A 17 -4.60 -18.92 11.14
N PRO A 18 -5.51 -19.87 10.84
CA PRO A 18 -6.59 -20.26 11.74
C PRO A 18 -6.15 -21.05 12.99
N ARG A 19 -4.91 -21.55 13.02
CA ARG A 19 -4.36 -22.38 14.11
C ARG A 19 -3.03 -21.79 14.59
N PRO A 20 -3.04 -20.73 15.42
CA PRO A 20 -1.81 -20.16 15.93
C PRO A 20 -1.16 -21.11 16.94
N VAL A 21 0.17 -21.17 16.96
CA VAL A 21 0.94 -22.04 17.88
C VAL A 21 1.21 -21.25 19.17
N PRO A 22 0.81 -21.75 20.35
CA PRO A 22 1.12 -21.11 21.63
C PRO A 22 2.62 -20.87 21.81
N GLY A 23 3.00 -19.68 22.27
CA GLY A 23 4.40 -19.28 22.44
C GLY A 23 5.14 -18.85 21.17
N LEU A 24 4.54 -18.97 19.98
CA LEU A 24 5.10 -18.49 18.72
C LEU A 24 4.35 -17.26 18.22
N ILE A 25 5.00 -16.09 18.30
CA ILE A 25 4.44 -14.82 17.81
C ILE A 25 5.40 -14.22 16.76
N PRO A 26 5.08 -14.29 15.46
CA PRO A 26 5.86 -13.59 14.44
C PRO A 26 5.73 -12.07 14.61
N VAL A 27 6.84 -11.33 14.47
CA VAL A 27 6.89 -9.86 14.65
C VAL A 27 7.44 -9.19 13.39
N GLY A 28 6.99 -7.97 13.09
CA GLY A 28 7.41 -7.20 11.92
C GLY A 28 7.29 -7.97 10.60
N ASP A 29 8.38 -8.02 9.83
CA ASP A 29 8.45 -8.71 8.53
C ASP A 29 8.20 -10.22 8.60
N ALA A 30 8.42 -10.84 9.76
CA ALA A 30 8.05 -12.24 9.98
C ALA A 30 6.53 -12.45 10.00
N ALA A 31 5.75 -11.39 10.25
CA ALA A 31 4.30 -11.40 10.16
C ALA A 31 3.79 -10.90 8.80
N CYS A 32 4.31 -9.78 8.31
CA CYS A 32 3.87 -9.20 7.04
C CYS A 32 4.97 -8.39 6.34
N VAL A 33 5.13 -8.63 5.04
CA VAL A 33 5.95 -7.82 4.14
C VAL A 33 5.01 -7.10 3.17
N THR A 34 5.20 -5.80 2.99
CA THR A 34 4.49 -5.00 1.97
C THR A 34 5.49 -4.31 1.05
N ASP A 35 5.04 -3.94 -0.14
CA ASP A 35 5.81 -3.19 -1.12
C ASP A 35 6.36 -1.90 -0.47
N PRO A 36 7.67 -1.63 -0.60
CA PRO A 36 8.31 -0.56 0.15
C PRO A 36 8.02 0.84 -0.38
N LEU A 37 7.28 0.99 -1.50
CA LEU A 37 7.07 2.27 -2.20
C LEU A 37 6.54 3.39 -1.28
N TYR A 38 5.76 3.02 -0.26
CA TYR A 38 5.14 3.97 0.64
C TYR A 38 5.83 4.07 2.01
N GLY A 39 6.97 3.39 2.21
CA GLY A 39 7.76 3.51 3.43
C GLY A 39 7.09 3.03 4.73
N ARG A 40 5.96 2.31 4.65
CA ARG A 40 5.15 1.95 5.84
C ARG A 40 5.73 0.81 6.67
N GLY A 41 6.65 0.00 6.11
CA GLY A 41 7.16 -1.22 6.75
C GLY A 41 7.70 -0.98 8.15
N MET A 42 8.55 0.03 8.34
CA MET A 42 9.12 0.35 9.66
C MET A 42 8.04 0.81 10.66
N SER A 43 7.14 1.70 10.25
CA SER A 43 6.07 2.20 11.12
C SER A 43 5.13 1.08 11.57
N LEU A 44 4.77 0.18 10.66
CA LEU A 44 3.94 -0.99 10.98
C LEU A 44 4.68 -1.99 11.87
N ALA A 45 5.97 -2.23 11.61
CA ALA A 45 6.79 -3.12 12.43
C ALA A 45 6.95 -2.60 13.86
N LEU A 46 7.19 -1.30 14.04
CA LEU A 46 7.28 -0.67 15.36
C LEU A 46 5.93 -0.72 16.09
N THR A 47 4.85 -0.32 15.43
CA THR A 47 3.49 -0.39 16.00
C THR A 47 3.16 -1.81 16.45
N HIS A 48 3.49 -2.81 15.63
CA HIS A 48 3.29 -4.21 15.95
C HIS A 48 4.12 -4.65 17.15
N ALA A 49 5.41 -4.30 17.20
CA ALA A 49 6.32 -4.70 18.27
C ALA A 49 5.85 -4.19 19.64
N PHE A 50 5.44 -2.93 19.74
CA PHE A 50 4.89 -2.37 20.98
C PHE A 50 3.59 -3.08 21.39
N ALA A 51 2.67 -3.30 20.45
CA ALA A 51 1.41 -3.98 20.75
C ALA A 51 1.61 -5.45 21.16
N VAL A 52 2.62 -6.14 20.60
CA VAL A 52 3.00 -7.50 21.01
C VAL A 52 3.62 -7.49 22.41
N ALA A 53 4.49 -6.54 22.73
CA ALA A 53 5.08 -6.42 24.07
C ALA A 53 3.99 -6.21 25.14
N ASP A 54 3.03 -5.32 24.87
CA ASP A 54 1.86 -5.09 25.70
C ASP A 54 1.00 -6.37 25.87
N LEU A 55 0.81 -7.11 24.77
CA LEU A 55 0.05 -8.35 24.78
C LEU A 55 0.72 -9.43 25.63
N VAL A 56 2.02 -9.64 25.49
CA VAL A 56 2.79 -10.61 26.26
C VAL A 56 2.81 -10.24 27.75
N THR A 57 2.82 -8.94 28.06
CA THR A 57 2.72 -8.46 29.45
C THR A 57 1.36 -8.79 30.07
N ARG A 58 0.26 -8.62 29.33
CA ARG A 58 -1.10 -8.96 29.81
C ARG A 58 -1.38 -10.47 29.85
N HIS A 59 -0.76 -11.22 28.96
CA HIS A 59 -0.90 -12.67 28.85
C HIS A 59 0.46 -13.33 29.06
N CYS A 60 0.91 -13.44 30.31
CA CYS A 60 2.26 -13.92 30.61
C CYS A 60 2.48 -15.41 30.27
N ALA A 61 1.43 -16.22 30.22
CA ALA A 61 1.50 -17.63 29.84
C ALA A 61 1.39 -17.79 28.31
N PRO A 62 2.24 -18.60 27.67
CA PRO A 62 2.14 -18.93 26.24
C PRO A 62 1.01 -19.95 26.02
N ASP A 63 -0.23 -19.51 26.19
CA ASP A 63 -1.44 -20.32 26.10
C ASP A 63 -2.21 -20.08 24.78
N PRO A 64 -3.27 -20.86 24.50
CA PRO A 64 -4.09 -20.62 23.32
C PRO A 64 -4.74 -19.23 23.28
N ALA A 65 -5.04 -18.61 24.43
CA ALA A 65 -5.66 -17.29 24.46
C ALA A 65 -4.68 -16.19 24.00
N GLN A 66 -3.43 -16.23 24.46
CA GLN A 66 -2.34 -15.38 23.99
C GLN A 66 -2.15 -15.53 22.48
N ALA A 67 -2.08 -16.76 21.99
CA ALA A 67 -1.91 -17.05 20.57
C ALA A 67 -3.07 -16.50 19.71
N HIS A 68 -4.31 -16.63 20.16
CA HIS A 68 -5.47 -16.05 19.47
C HIS A 68 -5.48 -14.52 19.50
N ALA A 69 -5.06 -13.93 20.61
CA ALA A 69 -4.94 -12.48 20.74
C ALA A 69 -3.85 -11.94 19.80
N ALA A 70 -2.69 -12.59 19.75
CA ALA A 70 -1.57 -12.19 18.87
C ALA A 70 -1.96 -12.29 17.39
N ARG A 71 -2.64 -13.38 17.00
CA ARG A 71 -3.19 -13.55 15.65
C ARG A 71 -4.17 -12.43 15.28
N ARG A 72 -5.09 -12.11 16.19
CA ARG A 72 -6.09 -11.05 15.98
C ARG A 72 -5.40 -9.69 15.79
N LEU A 73 -4.46 -9.37 16.68
CA LEU A 73 -3.65 -8.14 16.60
C LEU A 73 -2.94 -8.02 15.25
N ALA A 74 -2.20 -9.06 14.84
CA ALA A 74 -1.48 -9.04 13.56
C ALA A 74 -2.43 -8.90 12.37
N ARG A 75 -3.58 -9.60 12.40
CA ARG A 75 -4.59 -9.52 11.33
C ARG A 75 -5.19 -8.11 11.24
N GLU A 76 -5.61 -7.53 12.34
CA GLU A 76 -6.20 -6.19 12.39
C GLU A 76 -5.20 -5.13 11.93
N LEU A 77 -3.95 -5.23 12.39
CA LEU A 77 -2.92 -4.26 12.03
C LEU A 77 -2.49 -4.37 10.57
N PHE A 78 -2.19 -5.57 10.05
CA PHE A 78 -1.55 -5.71 8.73
C PHE A 78 -2.49 -5.92 7.55
N LEU A 79 -3.63 -6.59 7.75
CA LEU A 79 -4.48 -7.03 6.63
C LEU A 79 -4.95 -5.89 5.73
N PRO A 80 -5.37 -4.72 6.26
CA PRO A 80 -5.79 -3.61 5.41
C PRO A 80 -4.66 -3.07 4.53
N TRP A 81 -3.48 -2.83 5.11
CA TRP A 81 -2.30 -2.34 4.39
C TRP A 81 -1.77 -3.35 3.38
N TYR A 82 -1.76 -4.63 3.73
CA TYR A 82 -1.38 -5.71 2.80
C TYR A 82 -2.31 -5.73 1.58
N ARG A 83 -3.63 -5.68 1.78
CA ARG A 83 -4.60 -5.66 0.68
C ARG A 83 -4.41 -4.46 -0.22
N GLN A 84 -4.22 -3.28 0.36
CA GLN A 84 -3.96 -2.07 -0.40
C GLN A 84 -2.65 -2.20 -1.22
N ALA A 85 -1.56 -2.68 -0.61
CA ALA A 85 -0.27 -2.85 -1.29
C ALA A 85 -0.35 -3.85 -2.46
N VAL A 86 -1.14 -4.93 -2.34
CA VAL A 86 -1.38 -5.88 -3.43
C VAL A 86 -2.11 -5.22 -4.59
N VAL A 87 -3.18 -4.47 -4.31
CA VAL A 87 -3.99 -3.79 -5.33
C VAL A 87 -3.18 -2.70 -6.03
N ASP A 88 -2.55 -1.81 -5.26
CA ASP A 88 -1.73 -0.71 -5.80
C ASP A 88 -0.52 -1.24 -6.58
N GLY A 89 0.11 -2.32 -6.10
CA GLY A 89 1.23 -2.97 -6.79
C GLY A 89 0.82 -3.57 -8.14
N ALA A 90 -0.31 -4.27 -8.18
CA ALA A 90 -0.84 -4.83 -9.43
C ALA A 90 -1.20 -3.75 -10.45
N ASP A 91 -1.88 -2.68 -10.01
CA ASP A 91 -2.22 -1.53 -10.85
C ASP A 91 -0.98 -0.84 -11.43
N ARG A 92 0.02 -0.59 -10.58
CA ARG A 92 1.30 0.01 -11.00
C ARG A 92 2.05 -0.84 -12.02
N VAL A 93 2.19 -2.15 -11.75
CA VAL A 93 2.87 -3.07 -12.68
C VAL A 93 2.15 -3.16 -14.02
N ALA A 94 0.80 -3.14 -14.02
CA ALA A 94 0.02 -3.14 -15.26
C ALA A 94 0.28 -1.89 -16.10
N HIS A 95 0.32 -0.71 -15.48
CA HIS A 95 0.65 0.54 -16.16
C HIS A 95 2.09 0.57 -16.68
N TRP A 96 3.07 0.11 -15.90
CA TRP A 96 4.46 0.02 -16.34
C TRP A 96 4.62 -0.91 -17.53
N ARG A 97 3.98 -2.08 -17.51
CA ARG A 97 4.00 -3.00 -18.65
C ARG A 97 3.41 -2.37 -19.91
N ALA A 98 2.29 -1.64 -19.80
CA ALA A 98 1.72 -0.95 -20.95
C ALA A 98 2.68 0.12 -21.50
N ALA A 99 3.33 0.90 -20.63
CA ALA A 99 4.28 1.93 -21.03
C ALA A 99 5.54 1.39 -21.76
N LEU A 100 5.93 0.14 -21.48
CA LEU A 100 7.06 -0.52 -22.15
C LEU A 100 6.73 -1.04 -23.55
N HIS A 101 5.46 -1.03 -23.96
CA HIS A 101 5.01 -1.56 -25.25
C HIS A 101 4.31 -0.47 -26.06
N PRO A 102 5.02 0.20 -26.99
CA PRO A 102 4.42 1.20 -27.87
C PRO A 102 3.14 0.67 -28.55
N GLY A 103 2.09 1.48 -28.56
CA GLY A 103 0.78 1.13 -29.13
C GLY A 103 -0.13 0.29 -28.23
N ARG A 104 0.34 -0.18 -27.07
CA ARG A 104 -0.53 -0.83 -26.08
C ARG A 104 -1.27 0.23 -25.25
N PRO A 105 -2.61 0.22 -25.19
CA PRO A 105 -3.34 1.17 -24.36
C PRO A 105 -3.02 0.92 -22.88
N ALA A 106 -2.95 2.01 -22.11
CA ALA A 106 -2.87 1.92 -20.67
C ALA A 106 -4.11 1.20 -20.11
N PRO A 107 -3.99 0.38 -19.06
CA PRO A 107 -5.14 -0.18 -18.38
C PRO A 107 -6.09 0.93 -17.93
N ALA A 108 -7.40 0.67 -17.98
CA ALA A 108 -8.36 1.55 -17.37
C ALA A 108 -8.06 1.68 -15.88
N GLU A 109 -8.06 2.91 -15.38
CA GLU A 109 -7.73 3.18 -13.99
C GLU A 109 -8.84 2.65 -13.08
N ARG A 110 -8.46 1.83 -12.10
CA ARG A 110 -9.43 1.23 -11.19
C ARG A 110 -9.83 2.24 -10.13
N ALA A 111 -11.13 2.58 -10.10
CA ALA A 111 -11.69 3.49 -9.10
C ALA A 111 -11.37 3.04 -7.67
N GLY A 112 -11.08 4.00 -6.79
CA GLY A 112 -10.75 3.73 -5.40
C GLY A 112 -9.35 3.15 -5.15
N THR A 113 -8.47 3.10 -6.16
CA THR A 113 -7.03 2.85 -5.96
C THR A 113 -6.31 4.12 -5.53
N LEU A 114 -5.14 3.97 -4.89
CA LEU A 114 -4.38 5.14 -4.46
C LEU A 114 -3.89 5.97 -5.65
N ARG A 115 -3.65 5.32 -6.81
CA ARG A 115 -3.30 6.00 -8.07
C ARG A 115 -4.45 6.91 -8.56
N ALA A 116 -5.66 6.36 -8.63
CA ALA A 116 -6.84 7.10 -9.10
C ALA A 116 -7.13 8.31 -8.22
N VAL A 117 -7.15 8.09 -6.91
CA VAL A 117 -7.39 9.14 -5.92
C VAL A 117 -6.24 10.16 -5.92
N GLY A 118 -5.00 9.69 -6.09
CA GLY A 118 -3.80 10.53 -6.18
C GLY A 118 -3.81 11.50 -7.35
N ARG A 119 -4.37 11.12 -8.51
CA ARG A 119 -4.52 12.02 -9.65
C ARG A 119 -5.51 13.15 -9.35
N ALA A 120 -6.67 12.83 -8.78
CA ALA A 120 -7.65 13.84 -8.38
C ALA A 120 -7.11 14.76 -7.26
N ALA A 121 -6.34 14.20 -6.33
CA ALA A 121 -5.67 14.95 -5.27
C ALA A 121 -4.69 16.02 -5.77
N ALA A 122 -4.17 15.91 -7.00
CA ALA A 122 -3.34 16.95 -7.60
C ALA A 122 -4.13 18.25 -7.87
N HIS A 123 -5.47 18.18 -7.86
CA HIS A 123 -6.37 19.28 -8.20
C HIS A 123 -7.33 19.66 -7.06
N ASP A 124 -7.33 18.94 -5.94
CA ASP A 124 -8.24 19.18 -4.82
C ASP A 124 -7.54 19.00 -3.46
N ALA A 125 -7.49 20.06 -2.66
CA ALA A 125 -6.85 20.06 -1.35
C ALA A 125 -7.50 19.11 -0.32
N VAL A 126 -8.81 18.86 -0.41
CA VAL A 126 -9.49 17.88 0.48
C VAL A 126 -9.00 16.47 0.14
N LEU A 127 -8.93 16.16 -1.15
CA LEU A 127 -8.46 14.87 -1.63
C LEU A 127 -6.97 14.67 -1.31
N TRP A 128 -6.15 15.71 -1.52
CA TRP A 128 -4.74 15.71 -1.16
C TRP A 128 -4.52 15.39 0.33
N ARG A 129 -5.25 16.05 1.23
CA ARG A 129 -5.15 15.77 2.67
C ARG A 129 -5.52 14.33 2.99
N GLY A 130 -6.57 13.79 2.37
CA GLY A 130 -6.95 12.38 2.56
C GLY A 130 -5.86 11.42 2.08
N VAL A 131 -5.31 11.65 0.88
CA VAL A 131 -4.19 10.84 0.35
C VAL A 131 -2.97 10.91 1.27
N MET A 132 -2.62 12.09 1.80
CA MET A 132 -1.49 12.21 2.73
C MET A 132 -1.73 11.42 4.02
N ARG A 133 -2.96 11.42 4.57
CA ARG A 133 -3.28 10.58 5.74
C ARG A 133 -3.11 9.09 5.45
N VAL A 134 -3.47 8.64 4.25
CA VAL A 134 -3.25 7.24 3.81
C VAL A 134 -1.75 6.95 3.65
N LEU A 135 -0.99 7.85 3.03
CA LEU A 135 0.47 7.68 2.89
C LEU A 135 1.17 7.60 4.24
N MET A 136 0.77 8.43 5.20
CA MET A 136 1.33 8.46 6.54
C MET A 136 0.79 7.36 7.47
N GLY A 137 -0.04 6.44 6.97
CA GLY A 137 -0.57 5.32 7.75
C GLY A 137 -1.57 5.71 8.84
N LEU A 138 -2.17 6.91 8.73
CA LEU A 138 -3.08 7.46 9.74
C LEU A 138 -4.55 7.08 9.53
N ARG A 139 -4.92 6.72 8.30
CA ARG A 139 -6.24 6.25 7.90
C ARG A 139 -6.11 5.30 6.72
N GLU A 140 -6.96 4.30 6.65
CA GLU A 140 -7.02 3.42 5.48
C GLU A 140 -7.65 4.13 4.29
N LEU A 141 -7.31 3.71 3.06
CA LEU A 141 -7.93 4.29 1.87
C LEU A 141 -9.46 4.08 1.84
N ALA A 142 -9.92 2.91 2.29
CA ALA A 142 -11.35 2.61 2.37
C ALA A 142 -12.07 3.58 3.33
N GLU A 143 -11.48 3.87 4.49
CA GLU A 143 -12.04 4.82 5.46
C GLU A 143 -12.10 6.23 4.90
N VAL A 144 -11.05 6.66 4.20
CA VAL A 144 -11.02 8.00 3.57
C VAL A 144 -12.06 8.09 2.46
N CYS A 145 -12.20 7.07 1.63
CA CYS A 145 -13.20 7.03 0.56
C CYS A 145 -14.64 6.93 1.06
N ALA A 146 -14.86 6.40 2.28
CA ALA A 146 -16.18 6.33 2.91
C ALA A 146 -16.64 7.67 3.52
N ASP A 147 -15.77 8.68 3.60
CA ASP A 147 -16.14 10.01 4.06
C ASP A 147 -16.97 10.78 3.01
N ASP A 148 -18.15 11.27 3.40
CA ASP A 148 -19.09 11.92 2.49
C ASP A 148 -18.55 13.19 1.81
N GLN A 149 -17.69 13.95 2.50
CA GLN A 149 -17.05 15.12 1.90
C GLN A 149 -16.02 14.65 0.87
N PHE A 150 -15.20 13.67 1.23
CA PHE A 150 -14.19 13.11 0.33
C PHE A 150 -14.82 12.49 -0.92
N ALA A 151 -15.85 11.65 -0.78
CA ALA A 151 -16.53 10.99 -1.88
C ALA A 151 -17.17 11.99 -2.86
N ARG A 152 -17.86 13.03 -2.34
CA ARG A 152 -18.44 14.09 -3.17
C ARG A 152 -17.37 14.87 -3.93
N ARG A 153 -16.26 15.21 -3.28
CA ARG A 153 -15.15 15.94 -3.92
C ARG A 153 -14.47 15.08 -4.99
N LEU A 154 -14.28 13.79 -4.72
CA LEU A 154 -13.72 12.84 -5.67
C LEU A 154 -14.62 12.73 -6.93
N ALA A 155 -15.94 12.65 -6.75
CA ALA A 155 -16.89 12.60 -7.87
C ALA A 155 -16.95 13.91 -8.68
N ALA A 156 -16.74 15.07 -8.03
CA ALA A 156 -16.80 16.38 -8.68
C ALA A 156 -15.47 16.82 -9.33
N THR A 157 -14.35 16.18 -8.98
CA THR A 157 -13.03 16.59 -9.48
C THR A 157 -12.80 16.03 -10.87
N ALA A 158 -12.78 16.92 -11.87
CA ALA A 158 -12.35 16.57 -13.22
C ALA A 158 -10.85 16.26 -13.22
N VAL A 159 -10.48 15.07 -13.65
CA VAL A 159 -9.08 14.66 -13.81
C VAL A 159 -8.74 14.72 -15.30
N PRO A 160 -7.87 15.65 -15.73
CA PRO A 160 -7.50 15.75 -17.13
C PRO A 160 -6.87 14.45 -17.63
N ASP A 161 -7.17 14.09 -18.87
CA ASP A 161 -6.45 13.00 -19.54
C ASP A 161 -4.97 13.37 -19.64
N ARG A 162 -4.12 12.39 -19.33
CA ARG A 162 -2.68 12.58 -19.47
C ARG A 162 -2.36 12.53 -20.96
N PRO A 163 -1.64 13.52 -21.53
CA PRO A 163 -1.20 13.43 -22.91
C PRO A 163 -0.43 12.11 -23.11
N ALA A 164 -0.71 11.44 -24.23
CA ALA A 164 -0.08 10.18 -24.56
C ALA A 164 1.40 10.43 -24.86
N GLY A 165 2.27 10.00 -23.95
CA GLY A 165 3.72 10.06 -24.11
C GLY A 165 4.37 11.22 -23.36
N GLY A 166 5.51 10.93 -22.75
CA GLY A 166 6.48 11.95 -22.38
C GLY A 166 7.42 12.24 -23.57
N PRO A 167 8.42 13.10 -23.37
CA PRO A 167 9.47 13.31 -24.37
C PRO A 167 10.07 11.97 -24.77
N THR A 168 10.23 11.74 -26.08
CA THR A 168 10.92 10.57 -26.59
C THR A 168 12.40 10.63 -26.20
N ARG A 169 13.13 9.52 -26.33
CA ARG A 169 14.60 9.53 -26.15
C ARG A 169 15.24 10.59 -27.06
N ALA A 170 14.76 10.74 -28.29
CA ALA A 170 15.26 11.75 -29.22
C ALA A 170 15.00 13.17 -28.70
N ASP A 171 13.79 13.44 -28.22
CA ASP A 171 13.45 14.76 -27.63
C ASP A 171 14.33 15.10 -26.42
N LEU A 172 14.64 14.10 -25.58
CA LEU A 172 15.51 14.29 -24.41
C LEU A 172 16.96 14.52 -24.80
N LEU A 173 17.46 13.81 -25.82
CA LEU A 173 18.83 13.97 -26.30
C LEU A 173 19.04 15.33 -26.99
N ALA A 174 18.08 15.73 -27.83
CA ALA A 174 18.06 17.06 -28.45
C ALA A 174 18.03 18.17 -27.37
N ALA A 175 17.25 17.99 -26.30
CA ALA A 175 17.16 18.95 -25.21
C ALA A 175 18.48 19.15 -24.44
N ILE A 176 19.40 18.17 -24.47
CA ILE A 176 20.72 18.25 -23.83
C ILE A 176 21.87 18.42 -24.85
N GLY A 177 21.55 18.67 -26.12
CA GLY A 177 22.52 18.93 -27.18
C GLY A 177 23.32 17.71 -27.64
N ILE A 178 22.75 16.51 -27.50
CA ILE A 178 23.32 15.26 -28.02
C ILE A 178 22.43 14.82 -29.17
N ASP A 179 22.98 14.69 -30.38
CA ASP A 179 22.27 14.12 -31.55
C ASP A 179 22.45 12.59 -31.61
#